data_AF-A0A822GN94-F1
#
_entry.id   AF-A0A822GN94-F1
#
_cell.length_a   1.000
_cell.length_b   1.000
_cell.length_c   1.000
_cell.angle_alpha   90.00
_cell.angle_beta   90.00
_cell.angle_gamma   90.00
#
_symmetry.space_group_name_H-M   'P 1'
#
loop_
_entity.id
_entity.type
_entity.pdbx_description
1 polymer ?
#
loop_
_entity_poly.entity_id
_entity_poly.type
_entity_poly.pdbx_seq_one_letter_code
_entity_poly.pdbx_strand_id
1 'polypeptide(L)' 'MIPKGDALDALYRFCAKHGKNGKIGNLSVNTIIRLACVVLDTNCFVFDNKYYKQIRRDAMGSPFTMTLA' A
#
# COMPACT_ATOMS: atom_id res chain seq x y z
N MET A 1 -7.76 -1.70 11.20
CA MET A 1 -7.30 -0.91 10.03
C MET A 1 -5.86 -0.57 10.28
N ILE A 2 -4.99 -0.78 9.29
CA ILE A 2 -3.56 -0.48 9.44
C ILE A 2 -3.35 0.95 8.90
N PRO A 3 -2.90 1.91 9.74
CA PRO A 3 -2.54 3.25 9.29
C PRO A 3 -1.56 3.21 8.13
N LYS A 4 -1.62 4.17 7.20
CA LYS A 4 -0.69 4.28 6.05
C LYS A 4 0.77 4.09 6.47
N GLY A 5 1.19 4.71 7.58
CA GLY A 5 2.56 4.59 8.10
C GLY A 5 2.90 3.15 8.47
N ASP A 6 2.03 2.50 9.23
CA ASP A 6 2.20 1.13 9.68
C ASP A 6 2.10 0.13 8.52
N ALA A 7 1.28 0.42 7.51
CA ALA A 7 1.12 -0.42 6.32
C ALA A 7 2.35 -0.36 5.42
N LEU A 8 2.94 0.83 5.26
CA LEU A 8 4.19 1.02 4.53
C LEU A 8 5.38 0.43 5.30
N ASP A 9 5.40 0.56 6.63
CA ASP A 9 6.43 -0.06 7.47
C ASP A 9 6.33 -1.59 7.45
N ALA A 10 5.13 -2.15 7.53
CA ALA A 10 4.90 -3.59 7.37
C ALA A 10 5.36 -4.09 5.99
N LEU A 11 5.01 -3.37 4.92
CA LEU A 11 5.47 -3.68 3.56
C LEU A 11 6.99 -3.59 3.46
N TYR A 12 7.61 -2.57 4.05
CA TYR A 12 9.07 -2.41 4.06
C TYR A 12 9.74 -3.59 4.77
N ARG A 13 9.27 -3.96 5.95
CA ARG A 13 9.79 -5.12 6.71
C ARG A 13 9.61 -6.42 5.95
N PHE A 14 8.46 -6.63 5.31
CA PHE A 14 8.22 -7.78 4.45
C PHE A 14 9.23 -7.82 3.30
N CYS A 15 9.40 -6.70 2.60
CA CYS A 15 10.31 -6.62 1.47
C CYS A 15 11.78 -6.75 1.87
N ALA A 16 12.17 -6.24 3.04
CA ALA A 16 13.51 -6.40 3.59
C ALA A 16 13.80 -7.85 4.01
N LYS A 17 12.79 -8.55 4.54
CA LYS A 17 12.91 -9.95 4.96
C LYS A 17 13.00 -10.92 3.78
N HIS A 18 12.24 -10.67 2.72
CA HIS A 18 12.12 -11.58 1.57
C HIS A 18 12.93 -11.15 0.34
N GLY A 19 13.42 -9.91 0.32
CA GLY A 19 14.28 -9.39 -0.74
C GLY A 19 15.72 -9.88 -0.61
N LYS A 20 16.42 -9.96 -1.75
CA LYS A 20 17.87 -10.17 -1.81
C LYS A 20 18.54 -8.87 -2.20
N ASN A 21 19.55 -8.44 -1.44
CA ASN A 21 20.30 -7.19 -1.68
C ASN A 21 19.41 -5.94 -1.86
N GLY A 22 18.35 -5.80 -1.05
CA GLY A 22 17.44 -4.65 -1.11
C GLY A 22 16.55 -4.63 -2.37
N LYS A 23 16.33 -5.79 -3.00
CA LYS A 23 15.47 -5.96 -4.17
C LYS A 23 14.53 -7.15 -4.02
N ILE A 24 13.35 -7.05 -4.63
CA ILE A 24 12.46 -8.18 -4.91
C ILE A 24 12.41 -8.35 -6.43
N GLY A 25 12.93 -9.47 -6.93
CA GLY A 25 13.14 -9.65 -8.38
C GLY A 25 14.04 -8.54 -8.94
N ASN A 26 13.52 -7.80 -9.93
CA ASN A 26 14.23 -6.68 -10.56
C ASN A 26 13.91 -5.31 -9.92
N LEU A 27 13.01 -5.25 -8.94
CA LEU A 27 12.56 -3.99 -8.33
C LEU A 27 13.28 -3.74 -7.01
N SER A 28 13.72 -2.49 -6.80
CA SER A 28 14.24 -2.07 -5.50
C SER A 28 13.11 -1.95 -4.48
N VAL A 29 13.40 -2.27 -3.21
CA VAL A 29 12.41 -2.10 -2.11
C VAL A 29 11.88 -0.67 -2.08
N ASN A 30 12.73 0.34 -2.30
CA ASN A 30 12.32 1.74 -2.35
C ASN A 30 11.32 2.02 -3.48
N THR A 31 11.52 1.42 -4.66
CA THR A 31 10.57 1.52 -5.78
C THR A 31 9.20 0.93 -5.40
N ILE A 32 9.20 -0.23 -4.74
CA ILE A 32 7.97 -0.90 -4.28
C ILE A 32 7.23 -0.03 -3.26
N ILE A 33 7.93 0.55 -2.29
CA ILE A 33 7.35 1.45 -1.30
C ILE A 33 6.78 2.72 -1.95
N ARG A 34 7.48 3.32 -2.91
CA ARG A 34 6.96 4.49 -3.65
C ARG A 34 5.69 4.17 -4.43
N LEU A 35 5.62 3.01 -5.09
CA LEU A 35 4.41 2.57 -5.79
C LEU A 35 3.25 2.36 -4.80
N ALA A 36 3.51 1.71 -3.67
CA ALA A 36 2.50 1.53 -2.62
C ALA A 36 1.98 2.87 -2.07
N CYS A 37 2.87 3.85 -1.86
CA CYS A 37 2.47 5.21 -1.48
C CYS A 37 1.50 5.82 -2.48
N VAL A 38 1.81 5.73 -3.79
CA VAL A 38 0.95 6.27 -4.84
C VAL A 38 -0.42 5.61 -4.79
N VAL A 39 -0.49 4.27 -4.73
CA VAL A 39 -1.76 3.53 -4.65
C VAL A 39 -2.58 3.95 -3.42
N LEU A 40 -1.93 4.16 -2.28
CA LEU A 40 -2.60 4.61 -1.06
C LEU A 40 -3.08 6.07 -1.14
N ASP A 41 -2.33 6.95 -1.82
CA ASP A 41 -2.68 8.37 -1.99
C ASP A 41 -3.75 8.60 -3.07
N THR A 42 -3.79 7.72 -4.07
CA THR A 42 -4.76 7.77 -5.17
C THR A 42 -5.93 6.81 -4.97
N ASN A 43 -6.06 6.20 -3.78
CA ASN A 43 -7.09 5.20 -3.55
C ASN A 43 -8.48 5.82 -3.73
N CYS A 44 -9.14 5.40 -4.81
CA CYS A 44 -10.49 5.76 -5.18
C CYS A 44 -11.29 4.47 -5.34
N PHE A 45 -12.49 4.43 -4.80
CA PHE A 45 -13.39 3.29 -4.92
C PHE A 45 -14.79 3.75 -5.34
N VAL A 46 -15.52 2.85 -6.00
CA VAL A 46 -16.90 3.09 -6.43
C VAL A 46 -17.83 2.37 -5.47
N PHE A 47 -18.83 3.10 -4.96
CA PHE A 47 -19.90 2.55 -4.13
C PHE A 47 -21.20 3.28 -4.48
N ASP A 48 -22.34 2.60 -4.55
CA ASP A 48 -23.65 3.24 -4.83
C ASP A 48 -23.62 4.19 -6.05
N ASN A 49 -22.99 3.76 -7.15
CA ASN A 49 -22.81 4.54 -8.39
C ASN A 49 -22.14 5.93 -8.20
N LYS A 50 -21.40 6.11 -7.11
CA LYS A 50 -20.66 7.32 -6.77
C LYS A 50 -19.17 7.01 -6.62
N TYR A 51 -18.35 7.97 -7.01
CA TYR A 51 -16.89 7.89 -6.87
C TYR A 51 -16.47 8.49 -5.53
N TYR A 52 -15.79 7.68 -4.72
CA TYR A 52 -15.24 8.11 -3.44
C TYR A 52 -13.72 8.12 -3.54
N LYS A 53 -13.12 9.29 -3.27
CA LYS A 53 -11.69 9.41 -3.05
C LYS A 53 -11.44 9.28 -1.56
N GLN A 54 -10.52 8.41 -1.17
CA GLN A 54 -10.11 8.30 0.21
C GLN A 54 -9.38 9.58 0.65
N ILE A 55 -10.04 10.37 1.49
CA ILE A 55 -9.50 11.64 2.03
C ILE A 55 -8.81 11.46 3.39
N ARG A 56 -9.10 10.37 4.11
CA ARG A 56 -8.46 10.01 5.37
C ARG A 56 -7.74 8.67 5.24
N ARG A 57 -6.58 8.57 5.88
CA ARG A 57 -5.53 7.56 5.65
C ARG A 57 -5.90 6.11 6.01
N ASP A 58 -7.16 5.89 6.37
CA ASP A 58 -7.74 4.63 6.77
C ASP A 58 -9.08 4.46 6.05
N ALA A 59 -9.15 3.64 4.98
CA ALA A 59 -10.42 3.18 4.42
C ALA A 59 -10.47 1.65 4.40
N MET A 60 -11.60 1.13 4.84
CA MET A 60 -11.90 -0.28 5.08
C MET A 60 -12.13 -1.08 3.77
N GLY A 61 -11.61 -0.57 2.65
CA GLY A 61 -11.79 -1.12 1.32
C GLY A 61 -10.68 -0.75 0.34
N SER A 62 -9.53 -0.27 0.83
CA SER A 62 -8.39 -0.07 -0.07
C SER A 62 -7.89 -1.42 -0.59
N PRO A 63 -7.50 -1.53 -1.88
CA PRO A 63 -6.87 -2.74 -2.40
C PRO A 63 -5.65 -3.16 -1.57
N PHE A 64 -4.94 -2.19 -0.99
CA PHE A 64 -3.78 -2.43 -0.15
C PHE A 64 -4.13 -3.02 1.23
N THR A 65 -5.26 -2.62 1.81
CA THR A 65 -5.78 -3.19 3.06
C THR A 65 -6.19 -4.65 2.87
N MET A 66 -6.79 -5.00 1.74
CA MET A 66 -7.13 -6.40 1.42
C MET A 66 -5.89 -7.26 1.20
N THR A 67 -4.81 -6.69 0.67
CA THR A 67 -3.56 -7.44 0.42
C THR A 67 -2.70 -7.66 1.67
N LEU A 68 -2.89 -6.85 2.71
CA LEU A 68 -2.12 -6.93 3.97
C LEU A 68 -2.87 -7.61 5.14
N ALA A 69 -4.18 -7.81 5.04
CA ALA A 69 -5.01 -8.51 6.03
C ALA A 69 -4.95 -10.02 5.83
#